data_AF-A0A7W0FGU8-F1
#
_entry.id   AF-A0A7W0FGU8-F1
#
_cell.length_a   1.000
_cell.length_b   1.000
_cell.length_c   1.000
_cell.angle_alpha   90.00
_cell.angle_beta   90.00
_cell.angle_gamma   90.00
#
_symmetry.space_group_name_H-M   'P 1'
#
loop_
_entity.id
_entity.type
_entity.pdbx_description
1 polymer ?
#
loop_
_entity_poly.entity_id
_entity_poly.type
_entity_poly.pdbx_seq_one_letter_code
_entity_poly.pdbx_strand_id
1 'polypeptide(L)'
;MKKANLILDKDFAIARVDDRLFGSFIEQLGRAVYEGIYDPKNPKSDENGFRLDVIDVVKKLRVPIVRYPGGNFLSGFNWEDSVGPREHRPAKLDLAWFTTETNAFGMHEFCDWAKKVDTKVMYAVNMGTRGLDEARNAVEYANHPGGSFWSDMRRKNGAEKPFDIKLWCVGNEMDGPWQIGQKTAYEYGRSANEAAKVMKWVDPSIEIVA
;
A
#
# COMPACT_ATOMS: atom_id res chain seq x y z
N MET A 1 -17.39 45.60 -12.38
CA MET A 1 -16.68 44.64 -11.51
C MET A 1 -17.69 43.87 -10.69
N LYS A 2 -17.60 42.54 -10.64
CA LYS A 2 -18.41 41.75 -9.70
C LYS A 2 -17.79 41.84 -8.30
N LYS A 3 -18.62 41.94 -7.27
CA LYS A 3 -18.20 41.92 -5.85
C LYS A 3 -18.66 40.61 -5.20
N ALA A 4 -17.84 40.07 -4.30
CA ALA A 4 -18.15 38.93 -3.45
C ALA A 4 -17.78 39.27 -2.00
N ASN A 5 -18.50 38.70 -1.04
CA ASN A 5 -18.28 38.87 0.39
C ASN A 5 -17.99 37.51 1.05
N LEU A 6 -17.11 37.48 2.04
CA LEU A 6 -16.74 36.30 2.83
C LEU A 6 -16.70 36.69 4.32
N ILE A 7 -17.22 35.82 5.19
CA ILE A 7 -17.12 35.95 6.65
C ILE A 7 -16.28 34.78 7.17
N LEU A 8 -15.30 35.07 8.03
CA LEU A 8 -14.46 34.08 8.70
C LEU A 8 -14.65 34.24 10.21
N ASP A 9 -15.32 33.27 10.83
CA ASP A 9 -15.61 33.25 12.26
C ASP A 9 -15.10 31.95 12.88
N LYS A 10 -14.24 32.06 13.90
CA LYS A 10 -13.63 30.92 14.60
C LYS A 10 -14.65 30.05 15.34
N ASP A 11 -15.81 30.62 15.70
CA ASP A 11 -16.87 29.92 16.43
C ASP A 11 -17.77 29.12 15.47
N PHE A 12 -17.66 29.35 14.15
CA PHE A 12 -18.28 28.56 13.08
C PHE A 12 -17.31 27.51 12.50
N ALA A 13 -16.61 26.79 13.38
CA ALA A 13 -15.72 25.71 12.97
C ALA A 13 -16.49 24.48 12.46
N ILE A 14 -16.05 23.88 11.34
CA ILE A 14 -16.62 22.63 10.82
C ILE A 14 -16.05 21.42 11.56
N ALA A 15 -14.73 21.23 11.49
CA ALA A 15 -14.01 20.16 12.14
C ALA A 15 -12.50 20.44 12.16
N ARG A 16 -11.75 19.69 12.96
CA ARG A 16 -10.29 19.61 12.83
C ARG A 16 -9.95 18.84 11.55
N VAL A 17 -9.04 19.39 10.75
CA VAL A 17 -8.51 18.71 9.57
C VAL A 17 -7.62 17.56 10.01
N ASP A 18 -7.91 16.35 9.54
CA ASP A 18 -7.01 15.20 9.65
C ASP A 18 -5.96 15.30 8.54
N ASP A 19 -4.68 15.27 8.90
CA ASP A 19 -3.58 15.42 7.95
C ASP A 19 -3.63 14.33 6.86
N ARG A 20 -4.21 13.15 7.15
CA ARG A 20 -4.38 12.05 6.17
C ARG A 20 -5.20 12.47 4.94
N LEU A 21 -5.96 13.57 4.99
CA LEU A 21 -6.62 14.16 3.82
C LEU A 21 -5.63 14.63 2.75
N PHE A 22 -4.37 14.88 3.11
CA PHE A 22 -3.28 15.24 2.21
C PHE A 22 -2.43 14.03 1.78
N GLY A 23 -2.99 12.82 1.89
CA GLY A 23 -2.36 11.58 1.45
C GLY A 23 -2.14 11.52 -0.06
N SER A 24 -1.37 10.53 -0.50
CA SER A 24 -1.13 10.23 -1.91
C SER A 24 -1.20 8.72 -2.16
N PHE A 25 -0.81 8.30 -3.36
CA PHE A 25 -0.98 6.93 -3.82
C PHE A 25 0.13 6.54 -4.81
N ILE A 26 0.73 5.37 -4.59
CA ILE A 26 1.68 4.73 -5.50
C ILE A 26 1.14 3.34 -5.86
N GLU A 27 0.93 3.12 -7.14
CA GLU A 27 0.59 1.81 -7.71
C GLU A 27 1.78 1.24 -8.47
N GLN A 28 1.89 -0.08 -8.56
CA GLN A 28 2.67 -0.75 -9.59
C GLN A 28 2.02 -0.52 -10.97
N LEU A 29 2.13 0.71 -11.48
CA LEU A 29 1.52 1.18 -12.72
C LEU A 29 2.52 2.04 -13.48
N GLY A 30 2.83 1.60 -14.70
CA GLY A 30 3.69 2.33 -15.63
C GLY A 30 5.05 2.64 -14.99
N ARG A 31 5.30 3.93 -14.71
CA ARG A 31 6.58 4.40 -14.17
C ARG A 31 6.46 5.02 -12.77
N ALA A 32 5.40 4.72 -12.03
CA ALA A 32 5.27 5.21 -10.67
C ALA A 32 6.35 4.60 -9.75
N VAL A 33 6.56 3.29 -9.87
CA VAL A 33 7.62 2.55 -9.14
C VAL A 33 8.90 2.52 -9.95
N TYR A 34 8.94 1.71 -11.02
CA TYR A 34 10.11 1.55 -11.88
C TYR A 34 10.36 2.82 -12.70
N GLU A 35 11.60 3.30 -12.71
CA GLU A 35 12.00 4.60 -13.29
C GLU A 35 11.40 5.83 -12.58
N GLY A 36 10.55 5.61 -11.56
CA GLY A 36 9.93 6.61 -10.71
C GLY A 36 10.61 6.69 -9.35
N ILE A 37 9.97 6.17 -8.30
CA ILE A 37 10.56 6.15 -6.95
C ILE A 37 11.75 5.17 -6.83
N TYR A 38 11.85 4.19 -7.73
CA TYR A 38 12.87 3.15 -7.75
C TYR A 38 13.52 3.01 -9.14
N ASP A 39 14.81 3.31 -9.21
CA ASP A 39 15.63 3.21 -10.41
C ASP A 39 17.10 2.93 -10.03
N PRO A 40 17.50 1.67 -9.80
CA PRO A 40 18.85 1.32 -9.35
C PRO A 40 19.98 1.73 -10.29
N LYS A 41 19.67 2.01 -11.57
CA LYS A 41 20.67 2.41 -12.58
C LYS A 41 20.84 3.93 -12.66
N ASN A 42 20.02 4.69 -11.95
CA ASN A 42 20.08 6.15 -11.99
C ASN A 42 21.27 6.68 -11.19
N PRO A 43 22.04 7.66 -11.70
CA PRO A 43 23.11 8.29 -10.93
C PRO A 43 22.62 9.09 -9.71
N LYS A 44 21.31 9.36 -9.61
CA LYS A 44 20.69 10.04 -8.47
C LYS A 44 20.00 9.08 -7.50
N SER A 45 20.20 7.78 -7.64
CA SER A 45 19.65 6.80 -6.71
C SER A 45 20.60 6.55 -5.55
N ASP A 46 20.03 6.21 -4.40
CA ASP A 46 20.78 5.72 -3.24
C ASP A 46 21.18 4.24 -3.41
N GLU A 47 21.84 3.69 -2.39
CA GLU A 47 22.31 2.30 -2.35
C GLU A 47 21.19 1.26 -2.46
N ASN A 48 19.95 1.64 -2.14
CA ASN A 48 18.79 0.77 -2.25
C ASN A 48 18.08 0.91 -3.60
N GLY A 49 18.54 1.84 -4.46
CA GLY A 49 17.97 2.16 -5.76
C GLY A 49 16.85 3.19 -5.71
N PHE A 50 16.64 3.88 -4.58
CA PHE A 50 15.61 4.92 -4.48
C PHE A 50 16.12 6.25 -5.01
N ARG A 51 15.31 6.91 -5.83
CA ARG A 51 15.66 8.20 -6.43
C ARG A 51 15.67 9.32 -5.39
N LEU A 52 16.86 9.83 -5.05
CA LEU A 52 17.04 10.88 -4.03
C LEU A 52 16.36 12.19 -4.42
N ASP A 53 16.41 12.56 -5.70
CA ASP A 53 15.74 13.76 -6.20
C ASP A 53 14.20 13.65 -6.15
N VAL A 54 13.65 12.45 -6.27
CA VAL A 54 12.22 12.20 -6.07
C VAL A 54 11.85 12.25 -4.59
N ILE A 55 12.66 11.62 -3.72
CA ILE A 55 12.50 11.69 -2.26
C ILE A 55 12.43 13.15 -1.78
N ASP A 56 13.34 14.00 -2.25
CA ASP A 56 13.39 15.42 -1.87
C ASP A 56 12.12 16.18 -2.25
N VAL A 57 11.51 15.87 -3.40
CA VAL A 57 10.25 16.49 -3.82
C VAL A 57 9.10 16.01 -2.94
N VAL A 58 9.00 14.71 -2.67
CA VAL A 58 7.92 14.14 -1.84
C VAL A 58 7.97 14.71 -0.41
N LYS A 59 9.17 14.84 0.18
CA LYS A 59 9.31 15.44 1.53
C LYS A 59 8.84 16.89 1.59
N LYS A 60 9.01 17.67 0.51
CA LYS A 60 8.51 19.06 0.44
C LYS A 60 6.99 19.13 0.41
N LEU A 61 6.33 18.10 -0.13
CA LEU A 61 4.87 18.01 -0.16
C LEU A 61 4.27 17.61 1.20
N ARG A 62 5.07 17.05 2.12
CA ARG A 62 4.64 16.59 3.45
C ARG A 62 3.46 15.63 3.38
N VAL A 63 3.53 14.67 2.46
CA VAL A 63 2.52 13.63 2.30
C VAL A 63 2.53 12.74 3.56
N PRO A 64 1.45 12.69 4.35
CA PRO A 64 1.47 12.01 5.65
C PRO A 64 1.16 10.51 5.54
N ILE A 65 0.54 10.08 4.45
CA ILE A 65 0.21 8.68 4.18
C ILE A 65 0.17 8.40 2.68
N VAL A 66 0.67 7.23 2.27
CA VAL A 66 0.64 6.78 0.87
C VAL A 66 0.02 5.40 0.77
N ARG A 67 -0.99 5.25 -0.11
CA ARG A 67 -1.59 3.96 -0.47
C ARG A 67 -0.64 3.13 -1.36
N TYR A 68 -0.58 1.81 -1.16
CA TYR A 68 0.26 0.84 -1.91
C TYR A 68 -0.27 -0.61 -1.72
N PRO A 69 0.00 -1.63 -2.57
CA PRO A 69 0.72 -1.63 -3.86
C PRO A 69 -0.13 -1.22 -5.06
N GLY A 70 -1.41 -0.93 -4.84
CA GLY A 70 -2.21 -0.49 -5.95
C GLY A 70 -3.66 -0.24 -5.70
N GLY A 71 -4.22 0.07 -6.86
CA GLY A 71 -5.61 0.08 -7.23
C GLY A 71 -5.86 -1.20 -8.01
N ASN A 72 -5.98 -1.14 -9.34
CA ASN A 72 -6.35 -2.31 -10.15
C ASN A 72 -5.29 -3.44 -10.10
N PHE A 73 -3.99 -3.11 -10.09
CA PHE A 73 -2.88 -4.08 -10.01
C PHE A 73 -3.07 -5.08 -8.86
N LEU A 74 -3.53 -4.58 -7.70
CA LEU A 74 -3.68 -5.35 -6.48
C LEU A 74 -4.56 -6.59 -6.66
N SER A 75 -5.60 -6.50 -7.48
CA SER A 75 -6.64 -7.54 -7.58
C SER A 75 -6.16 -8.82 -8.25
N GLY A 76 -4.98 -8.82 -8.90
CA GLY A 76 -4.30 -9.99 -9.43
C GLY A 76 -2.98 -10.33 -8.72
N PHE A 77 -2.61 -9.57 -7.69
CA PHE A 77 -1.27 -9.61 -7.09
C PHE A 77 -1.17 -10.61 -5.93
N ASN A 78 -0.04 -11.33 -5.84
CA ASN A 78 0.34 -12.12 -4.68
C ASN A 78 1.48 -11.40 -3.95
N TRP A 79 1.26 -10.98 -2.70
CA TRP A 79 2.26 -10.19 -1.97
C TRP A 79 3.56 -10.97 -1.71
N GLU A 80 3.46 -12.29 -1.60
CA GLU A 80 4.57 -13.22 -1.38
C GLU A 80 5.55 -13.21 -2.56
N ASP A 81 5.07 -12.94 -3.77
CA ASP A 81 5.93 -12.84 -4.97
C ASP A 81 6.90 -11.64 -4.88
N SER A 82 6.65 -10.69 -3.97
CA SER A 82 7.40 -9.44 -3.81
C SER A 82 8.26 -9.35 -2.55
N VAL A 83 8.40 -10.44 -1.79
CA VAL A 83 9.22 -10.46 -0.56
C VAL A 83 10.34 -11.51 -0.65
N GLY A 84 11.34 -11.38 0.22
CA GLY A 84 12.50 -12.28 0.22
C GLY A 84 13.55 -11.90 -0.82
N PRO A 85 14.54 -12.77 -1.07
CA PRO A 85 15.66 -12.46 -1.97
C PRO A 85 15.17 -12.18 -3.39
N ARG A 86 15.61 -11.05 -3.97
CA ARG A 86 15.10 -10.54 -5.26
C ARG A 86 15.29 -11.52 -6.41
N GLU A 87 16.38 -12.30 -6.38
CA GLU A 87 16.72 -13.32 -7.37
C GLU A 87 15.74 -14.50 -7.41
N HIS A 88 14.94 -14.69 -6.36
CA HIS A 88 13.91 -15.75 -6.30
C HIS A 88 12.50 -15.22 -6.58
N ARG A 89 12.34 -13.90 -6.76
CA ARG A 89 11.03 -13.29 -7.00
C ARG A 89 10.61 -13.53 -8.46
N PRO A 90 9.39 -14.04 -8.72
CA PRO A 90 8.96 -14.36 -10.08
C PRO A 90 8.54 -13.10 -10.84
N ALA A 91 8.80 -13.07 -12.14
CA ALA A 91 8.11 -12.15 -13.03
C ALA A 91 6.67 -12.64 -13.28
N LYS A 92 5.69 -11.75 -13.17
CA LYS A 92 4.26 -12.04 -13.34
C LYS A 92 3.64 -11.14 -14.39
N LEU A 93 2.64 -11.65 -15.09
CA LEU A 93 1.80 -10.80 -15.95
C LEU A 93 0.82 -10.03 -15.07
N ASP A 94 0.92 -8.71 -15.11
CA ASP A 94 -0.10 -7.82 -14.59
C ASP A 94 -1.19 -7.63 -15.65
N LEU A 95 -2.38 -8.15 -15.36
CA LEU A 95 -3.52 -8.08 -16.27
C LEU A 95 -4.33 -6.78 -16.14
N ALA A 96 -4.07 -5.97 -15.10
CA ALA A 96 -4.72 -4.66 -14.95
C ALA A 96 -4.16 -3.66 -15.96
N TRP A 97 -2.83 -3.63 -16.11
CA TRP A 97 -2.13 -2.69 -17.00
C TRP A 97 -1.44 -3.36 -18.18
N PHE A 98 -1.61 -4.67 -18.36
CA PHE A 98 -1.04 -5.46 -19.45
C PHE A 98 0.48 -5.33 -19.54
N THR A 99 1.14 -5.43 -18.39
CA THR A 99 2.60 -5.35 -18.25
C THR A 99 3.18 -6.61 -17.62
N THR A 100 4.51 -6.73 -17.62
CA THR A 100 5.21 -7.77 -16.84
C THR A 100 5.78 -7.11 -15.58
N GLU A 101 5.25 -7.49 -14.42
CA GLU A 101 5.75 -7.09 -13.10
C GLU A 101 6.93 -7.99 -12.70
N THR A 102 8.08 -7.37 -12.43
CA THR A 102 9.32 -8.09 -12.05
C THR A 102 9.38 -8.48 -10.57
N ASN A 103 8.54 -7.85 -9.74
CA ASN A 103 8.53 -7.93 -8.29
C ASN A 103 9.85 -7.50 -7.61
N ALA A 104 10.70 -6.76 -8.33
CA ALA A 104 11.96 -6.25 -7.79
C ALA A 104 11.74 -5.20 -6.67
N PHE A 105 10.55 -4.61 -6.60
CA PHE A 105 10.11 -3.69 -5.56
C PHE A 105 8.82 -4.21 -4.92
N GLY A 106 8.84 -4.47 -3.62
CA GLY A 106 7.70 -5.00 -2.87
C GLY A 106 7.49 -4.31 -1.52
N MET A 107 6.83 -5.02 -0.60
CA MET A 107 6.44 -4.48 0.70
C MET A 107 7.63 -3.93 1.52
N HIS A 108 8.75 -4.65 1.54
CA HIS A 108 9.96 -4.22 2.27
C HIS A 108 10.52 -2.92 1.69
N GLU A 109 10.75 -2.92 0.38
CA GLU A 109 11.28 -1.75 -0.31
C GLU A 109 10.36 -0.53 -0.16
N PHE A 110 9.03 -0.72 -0.23
CA PHE A 110 8.07 0.36 -0.03
C PHE A 110 8.09 0.90 1.39
N CYS A 111 8.16 0.04 2.40
CA CYS A 111 8.23 0.48 3.80
C CYS A 111 9.52 1.25 4.09
N ASP A 112 10.65 0.86 3.48
CA ASP A 112 11.91 1.57 3.64
C ASP A 112 11.93 2.90 2.88
N TRP A 113 11.35 2.94 1.68
CA TRP A 113 11.13 4.18 0.94
C TRP A 113 10.23 5.15 1.74
N ALA A 114 9.14 4.64 2.32
CA ALA A 114 8.19 5.44 3.12
C ALA A 114 8.87 6.10 4.33
N LYS A 115 9.78 5.40 5.02
CA LYS A 115 10.59 5.98 6.10
C LYS A 115 11.49 7.12 5.60
N LYS A 116 12.10 6.99 4.41
CA LYS A 116 12.99 8.02 3.85
C LYS A 116 12.25 9.32 3.52
N VAL A 117 10.99 9.22 3.09
CA VAL A 117 10.13 10.38 2.77
C VAL A 117 9.25 10.85 3.94
N ASP A 118 9.38 10.24 5.11
CA ASP A 118 8.59 10.57 6.32
C ASP A 118 7.06 10.44 6.12
N THR A 119 6.63 9.38 5.44
CA THR A 119 5.21 9.05 5.24
C THR A 119 4.84 7.74 5.91
N LYS A 120 3.57 7.62 6.31
CA LYS A 120 2.97 6.34 6.71
C LYS A 120 2.55 5.53 5.49
N VAL A 121 2.41 4.23 5.68
CA VAL A 121 1.89 3.29 4.67
C VAL A 121 0.41 3.00 4.93
N MET A 122 -0.39 3.07 3.86
CA MET A 122 -1.73 2.51 3.78
C MET A 122 -1.66 1.30 2.84
N TYR A 123 -1.72 0.08 3.38
CA TYR A 123 -1.48 -1.12 2.57
C TYR A 123 -2.78 -1.78 2.15
N ALA A 124 -2.88 -2.16 0.88
CA ALA A 124 -4.08 -2.80 0.34
C ALA A 124 -3.86 -4.32 0.15
N VAL A 125 -4.87 -5.12 0.48
CA VAL A 125 -4.84 -6.59 0.32
C VAL A 125 -5.69 -7.04 -0.85
N ASN A 126 -5.24 -8.07 -1.58
CA ASN A 126 -5.93 -8.58 -2.76
C ASN A 126 -7.24 -9.28 -2.37
N MET A 127 -8.35 -8.73 -2.86
CA MET A 127 -9.70 -9.31 -2.74
C MET A 127 -10.32 -9.69 -4.10
N GLY A 128 -9.55 -9.63 -5.19
CA GLY A 128 -9.96 -10.05 -6.52
C GLY A 128 -9.81 -11.55 -6.68
N THR A 129 -8.57 -12.02 -6.87
CA THR A 129 -8.22 -13.43 -7.02
C THR A 129 -7.93 -14.16 -5.71
N ARG A 130 -7.83 -13.43 -4.60
CA ARG A 130 -7.53 -13.97 -3.25
C ARG A 130 -8.56 -13.53 -2.22
N GLY A 131 -8.32 -13.78 -0.93
CA GLY A 131 -9.29 -13.45 0.11
C GLY A 131 -8.72 -13.35 1.52
N LEU A 132 -9.52 -13.80 2.48
CA LEU A 132 -9.30 -13.52 3.90
C LEU A 132 -8.04 -14.19 4.49
N ASP A 133 -7.64 -15.36 3.98
CA ASP A 133 -6.46 -16.07 4.51
C ASP A 133 -5.19 -15.28 4.18
N GLU A 134 -5.09 -14.81 2.95
CA GLU A 134 -4.02 -13.92 2.53
C GLU A 134 -3.99 -12.60 3.26
N ALA A 135 -5.16 -12.01 3.48
CA ALA A 135 -5.28 -10.75 4.17
C ALA A 135 -4.72 -10.86 5.59
N ARG A 136 -5.10 -11.90 6.35
CA ARG A 136 -4.53 -12.13 7.69
C ARG A 136 -3.04 -12.46 7.65
N ASN A 137 -2.57 -13.21 6.65
CA ASN A 137 -1.17 -13.58 6.51
C ASN A 137 -0.29 -12.34 6.21
N ALA A 138 -0.78 -11.41 5.38
CA ALA A 138 -0.11 -10.14 5.12
C ALA A 138 -0.02 -9.25 6.36
N VAL A 139 -1.08 -9.18 7.18
CA VAL A 139 -1.06 -8.46 8.46
C VAL A 139 -0.11 -9.14 9.45
N GLU A 140 -0.12 -10.47 9.55
CA GLU A 140 0.79 -11.22 10.42
C GLU A 140 2.25 -10.96 10.02
N TYR A 141 2.54 -11.06 8.73
CA TYR A 141 3.85 -10.77 8.17
C TYR A 141 4.32 -9.37 8.52
N ALA A 142 3.46 -8.36 8.31
CA ALA A 142 3.84 -6.96 8.47
C ALA A 142 3.90 -6.50 9.94
N ASN A 143 2.98 -6.97 10.80
CA ASN A 143 2.73 -6.35 12.10
C ASN A 143 3.04 -7.28 13.30
N HIS A 144 3.02 -8.61 13.16
CA HIS A 144 3.23 -9.48 14.30
C HIS A 144 4.72 -9.50 14.73
N PRO A 145 5.05 -9.41 16.04
CA PRO A 145 6.45 -9.26 16.49
C PRO A 145 7.39 -10.38 16.06
N GLY A 146 6.98 -11.64 16.18
CA GLY A 146 7.82 -12.82 15.91
C GLY A 146 7.23 -14.09 16.53
N GLY A 147 7.81 -15.25 16.24
CA GLY A 147 7.39 -16.53 16.81
C GLY A 147 6.23 -17.20 16.07
N SER A 148 5.88 -16.69 14.89
CA SER A 148 4.92 -17.29 13.96
C SER A 148 5.55 -17.43 12.58
N PHE A 149 4.99 -18.28 11.71
CA PHE A 149 5.57 -18.53 10.40
C PHE A 149 5.77 -17.25 9.58
N TRP A 150 4.74 -16.38 9.48
CA TRP A 150 4.85 -15.18 8.65
C TRP A 150 5.70 -14.08 9.29
N SER A 151 5.61 -13.89 10.61
CA SER A 151 6.44 -12.91 11.30
C SER A 151 7.92 -13.28 11.26
N ASP A 152 8.26 -14.56 11.46
CA ASP A 152 9.65 -15.02 11.35
C ASP A 152 10.14 -15.04 9.90
N MET A 153 9.24 -15.23 8.92
CA MET A 153 9.57 -15.04 7.50
C MET A 153 9.93 -13.57 7.19
N ARG A 154 9.22 -12.59 7.77
CA ARG A 154 9.58 -11.16 7.64
C ARG A 154 10.98 -10.91 8.18
N ARG A 155 11.28 -11.44 9.37
CA ARG A 155 12.60 -11.33 10.01
C ARG A 155 13.70 -11.95 9.17
N LYS A 156 13.47 -13.16 8.66
CA LYS A 156 14.37 -13.86 7.72
C LYS A 156 14.63 -13.06 6.44
N ASN A 157 13.62 -12.33 5.97
CA ASN A 157 13.71 -11.49 4.78
C ASN A 157 14.38 -10.12 5.04
N GLY A 158 14.91 -9.89 6.25
CA GLY A 158 15.75 -8.72 6.57
C GLY A 158 15.07 -7.64 7.42
N ALA A 159 13.80 -7.80 7.79
CA ALA A 159 13.10 -6.84 8.64
C ALA A 159 12.79 -7.44 10.03
N GLU A 160 13.73 -7.24 10.96
CA GLU A 160 13.63 -7.77 12.32
C GLU A 160 12.40 -7.22 13.07
N LYS A 161 12.21 -5.90 13.01
CA LYS A 161 11.04 -5.24 13.60
C LYS A 161 9.84 -5.29 12.65
N PRO A 162 8.60 -5.36 13.17
CA PRO A 162 7.40 -5.15 12.36
C PRO A 162 7.42 -3.80 11.63
N PHE A 163 6.74 -3.74 10.49
CA PHE A 163 6.51 -2.50 9.75
C PHE A 163 5.49 -1.57 10.41
N ASP A 164 4.64 -2.12 11.30
CA ASP A 164 3.62 -1.40 12.07
C ASP A 164 2.62 -0.61 11.19
N ILE A 165 2.13 -1.26 10.12
CA ILE A 165 1.19 -0.64 9.18
C ILE A 165 -0.17 -0.50 9.86
N LYS A 166 -0.68 0.73 10.00
CA LYS A 166 -1.91 1.01 10.75
C LYS A 166 -3.18 1.04 9.93
N LEU A 167 -3.12 1.46 8.67
CA LEU A 167 -4.30 1.61 7.82
C LEU A 167 -4.25 0.60 6.67
N TRP A 168 -5.30 -0.20 6.53
CA TRP A 168 -5.37 -1.22 5.50
C TRP A 168 -6.62 -1.09 4.62
N CYS A 169 -6.48 -1.26 3.32
CA CYS A 169 -7.61 -1.39 2.39
C CYS A 169 -7.92 -2.86 2.14
N VAL A 170 -9.19 -3.23 2.22
CA VAL A 170 -9.66 -4.58 1.89
C VAL A 170 -10.06 -4.63 0.42
N GLY A 171 -9.08 -4.80 -0.47
CA GLY A 171 -9.29 -4.78 -1.92
C GLY A 171 -9.14 -3.39 -2.53
N ASN A 172 -9.84 -3.21 -3.65
CA ASN A 172 -9.82 -2.01 -4.49
C ASN A 172 -11.27 -1.63 -4.91
N GLU A 173 -11.47 -0.94 -6.03
CA GLU A 173 -12.79 -0.69 -6.62
C GLU A 173 -13.30 -1.96 -7.34
N MET A 174 -13.89 -2.89 -6.56
CA MET A 174 -14.31 -4.22 -7.04
C MET A 174 -15.63 -4.24 -7.82
N ASP A 175 -16.29 -3.10 -7.98
CA ASP A 175 -17.59 -2.97 -8.63
C ASP A 175 -17.51 -2.91 -10.17
N GLY A 176 -16.42 -2.34 -10.69
CA GLY A 176 -16.23 -2.10 -12.11
C GLY A 176 -16.02 -3.36 -12.95
N PRO A 177 -16.65 -3.49 -14.14
CA PRO A 177 -16.50 -4.67 -15.01
C PRO A 177 -15.10 -4.84 -15.61
N TRP A 178 -14.23 -3.82 -15.52
CA TRP A 178 -12.83 -3.89 -15.94
C TRP A 178 -11.93 -4.59 -14.91
N GLN A 179 -12.42 -4.76 -13.68
CA GLN A 179 -11.60 -5.17 -12.56
C GLN A 179 -11.45 -6.70 -12.48
N ILE A 180 -10.22 -7.16 -12.26
CA ILE A 180 -9.94 -8.59 -12.04
C ILE A 180 -10.71 -9.04 -10.80
N GLY A 181 -11.54 -10.07 -10.95
CA GLY A 181 -12.31 -10.63 -9.84
C GLY A 181 -13.44 -9.73 -9.34
N GLN A 182 -14.00 -8.88 -10.23
CA GLN A 182 -15.20 -8.05 -10.01
C GLN A 182 -16.25 -8.75 -9.14
N LYS A 183 -16.91 -7.97 -8.29
CA LYS A 183 -17.91 -8.43 -7.33
C LYS A 183 -19.13 -7.51 -7.33
N THR A 184 -20.29 -8.11 -7.16
CA THR A 184 -21.47 -7.37 -6.71
C THR A 184 -21.24 -6.79 -5.31
N ALA A 185 -22.04 -5.77 -4.95
CA ALA A 185 -21.95 -5.17 -3.61
C ALA A 185 -22.15 -6.20 -2.48
N TYR A 186 -23.01 -7.22 -2.67
CA TYR A 186 -23.24 -8.25 -1.67
C TYR A 186 -22.02 -9.19 -1.51
N GLU A 187 -21.44 -9.63 -2.63
CA GLU A 187 -20.25 -10.48 -2.61
C GLU A 187 -19.07 -9.76 -1.97
N TYR A 188 -18.84 -8.49 -2.34
CA TYR A 188 -17.79 -7.67 -1.75
C TYR A 188 -18.05 -7.41 -0.27
N GLY A 189 -19.27 -7.01 0.12
CA GLY A 189 -19.60 -6.76 1.53
C GLY A 189 -19.38 -7.99 2.41
N ARG A 190 -19.71 -9.19 1.92
CA ARG A 190 -19.45 -10.45 2.64
C ARG A 190 -17.96 -10.74 2.74
N SER A 191 -17.21 -10.67 1.64
CA SER A 191 -15.78 -10.98 1.67
C SER A 191 -14.98 -9.97 2.49
N ALA A 192 -15.29 -8.68 2.37
CA ALA A 192 -14.63 -7.61 3.09
C ALA A 192 -14.87 -7.72 4.60
N ASN A 193 -16.09 -8.06 5.03
CA ASN A 193 -16.40 -8.28 6.44
C ASN A 193 -15.59 -9.42 7.06
N GLU A 194 -15.49 -10.56 6.37
CA GLU A 194 -14.75 -11.71 6.90
C GLU A 194 -13.23 -11.46 6.88
N ALA A 195 -12.70 -10.78 5.86
CA ALA A 195 -11.30 -10.36 5.83
C ALA A 195 -10.98 -9.37 6.97
N ALA A 196 -11.78 -8.32 7.14
CA ALA A 196 -11.59 -7.33 8.20
C ALA A 196 -11.60 -7.96 9.60
N LYS A 197 -12.48 -8.95 9.84
CA LYS A 197 -12.53 -9.70 11.10
C LYS A 197 -11.21 -10.40 11.41
N VAL A 198 -10.70 -11.20 10.46
CA VAL A 198 -9.46 -11.97 10.70
C VAL A 198 -8.23 -11.07 10.75
N MET A 199 -8.19 -9.98 9.97
CA MET A 199 -7.11 -8.99 10.04
C MET A 199 -7.06 -8.33 11.43
N LYS A 200 -8.21 -7.94 11.98
CA LYS A 200 -8.28 -7.36 13.35
C LYS A 200 -8.03 -8.37 14.46
N TRP A 201 -8.24 -9.67 14.23
CA TRP A 201 -7.82 -10.69 15.19
C TRP A 201 -6.31 -10.87 15.23
N VAL A 202 -5.61 -10.65 14.12
CA VAL A 202 -4.14 -10.65 14.08
C VAL A 202 -3.58 -9.39 14.74
N ASP A 203 -4.09 -8.21 14.38
CA ASP A 203 -3.69 -6.94 15.00
C ASP A 203 -4.94 -6.07 15.27
N PRO A 204 -5.43 -6.00 16.53
CA PRO A 204 -6.63 -5.23 16.85
C PRO A 204 -6.41 -3.71 16.80
N SER A 205 -5.17 -3.23 16.64
CA SER A 205 -4.84 -1.81 16.57
C SER A 205 -5.01 -1.18 15.19
N ILE A 206 -5.26 -1.99 14.15
CA ILE A 206 -5.38 -1.49 12.77
C ILE A 206 -6.75 -0.84 12.49
N GLU A 207 -6.73 0.11 11.58
CA GLU A 207 -7.88 0.69 10.91
C GLU A 207 -8.07 0.00 9.55
N ILE A 208 -9.33 -0.22 9.16
CA ILE A 208 -9.70 -0.88 7.91
C ILE A 208 -10.55 0.06 7.06
N VAL A 209 -10.22 0.15 5.78
CA VAL A 209 -11.02 0.81 4.73
C VAL A 209 -11.66 -0.27 3.86
N ALA A 210 -12.97 -0.17 3.66
CA ALA A 210 -13.77 -1.03 2.80
C ALA A 210 -14.41 -0.21 1.69
#